data_AF-A0A9E3V6V2-F1
#
_entry.id   AF-A0A9E3V6V2-F1
#
_cell.length_a   1.000
_cell.length_b   1.000
_cell.length_c   1.000
_cell.angle_alpha   90.00
_cell.angle_beta   90.00
_cell.angle_gamma   90.00
#
_symmetry.space_group_name_H-M   'P 1'
#
loop_
_entity.id
_entity.type
_entity.pdbx_description
1 polymer ?
#
loop_
_entity_poly.entity_id
_entity_poly.type
_entity_poly.pdbx_seq_one_letter_code
_entity_poly.pdbx_strand_id
1 'polypeptide(L)'
;MKRNPLLAVVLAAGCSSPIVVPPLTPPTTTTVPGALTQGPQAAASPVAMSEAPVGLATSAGKVWVAVGAGALALGDSGLTQVPVGAPGEDMSTGAVRGVFPRGSGLFVSSEKGLFHDAQGRLLRSPVTDALMGATIQALDSFGSGAREELWLTTDRGLLLVKDNALDAVAVTFKEKPLTVVAAIGVASGATLVFSDGGEVFEVDAVKGEAKWVATAVGTVAELARTEDGTVYAATSTGLWRRTGAGAVAQLTLAAEGAQPLPVSAVRAIAGQLLVAAGGQVARLSGTGFVGFGAAASVKARGLALDAKGDTFFTDGATLTRLATAKGIGFETDVKPFIVAHCMTCHQTGTNNAPIINLADYPTAVSYADRIKIRLTADGTTPMPPVDTEILTSQQYAAVLQWIAQGTQP
;
A
#
# COMPACT_ATOMS: atom_id res chain seq x y z
N MET A 1 -31.18 -19.18 -4.10
CA MET A 1 -30.04 -18.53 -3.41
C MET A 1 -30.61 -17.67 -2.29
N LYS A 2 -30.26 -17.96 -1.03
CA LYS A 2 -30.74 -17.21 0.14
C LYS A 2 -30.15 -15.80 0.06
N ARG A 3 -31.03 -14.79 -0.03
CA ARG A 3 -30.66 -13.38 0.10
C ARG A 3 -30.03 -13.22 1.49
N ASN A 4 -28.76 -12.81 1.56
CA ASN A 4 -28.22 -12.27 2.80
C ASN A 4 -29.07 -11.04 3.16
N PRO A 5 -29.55 -10.91 4.41
CA PRO A 5 -30.28 -9.71 4.79
C PRO A 5 -29.34 -8.52 4.70
N LEU A 6 -29.83 -7.41 4.14
CA LEU A 6 -29.22 -6.08 4.24
C LEU A 6 -28.93 -5.82 5.73
N LEU A 7 -27.68 -6.01 6.14
CA LEU A 7 -27.21 -5.57 7.44
C LEU A 7 -27.09 -4.05 7.32
N ALA A 8 -28.04 -3.33 7.90
CA ALA A 8 -27.97 -1.87 7.98
C ALA A 8 -26.73 -1.50 8.79
N VAL A 9 -25.78 -0.80 8.16
CA VAL A 9 -24.67 -0.15 8.87
C VAL A 9 -25.28 1.01 9.63
N VAL A 10 -25.44 0.85 10.94
CA VAL A 10 -25.89 1.91 11.83
C VAL A 10 -24.68 2.79 12.13
N LEU A 11 -24.75 4.10 11.87
CA LEU A 11 -23.84 5.03 12.53
C LEU A 11 -24.16 4.96 14.02
N ALA A 12 -23.34 4.23 14.78
CA ALA A 12 -23.31 4.40 16.21
C ALA A 12 -22.67 5.78 16.44
N ALA A 13 -23.51 6.80 16.60
CA ALA A 13 -23.10 8.03 17.27
C ALA A 13 -22.87 7.69 18.75
N GLY A 14 -21.87 6.86 19.03
CA GLY A 14 -21.40 6.64 20.37
C GLY A 14 -20.88 7.97 20.87
N CYS A 15 -21.46 8.48 21.96
CA CYS A 15 -20.91 9.57 22.75
C CYS A 15 -19.61 9.10 23.42
N SER A 16 -18.60 8.69 22.64
CA SER A 16 -17.27 8.47 23.16
C SER A 16 -16.65 9.84 23.46
N SER A 17 -16.09 9.96 24.66
CA SER A 17 -15.32 11.15 25.02
C SER A 17 -14.17 11.31 24.01
N PRO A 18 -13.84 12.53 23.57
CA PRO A 18 -12.71 12.74 22.68
C PRO A 18 -11.42 12.21 23.29
N ILE A 19 -10.58 11.58 22.46
CA ILE A 19 -9.24 11.15 22.84
C ILE A 19 -8.38 12.40 22.99
N VAL A 20 -7.87 12.64 24.20
CA VAL A 20 -7.06 13.82 24.51
C VAL A 20 -5.59 13.46 24.35
N VAL A 21 -4.90 14.18 23.47
CA VAL A 21 -3.45 14.08 23.36
C VAL A 21 -2.81 14.83 24.53
N PRO A 22 -1.95 14.17 25.34
CA PRO A 22 -1.25 14.83 26.43
C PRO A 22 -0.27 15.88 25.87
N PRO A 23 -0.08 17.03 26.56
CA PRO A 23 0.74 18.15 26.05
C PRO A 23 2.26 17.92 26.18
N LEU A 24 2.72 16.67 26.11
CA LEU A 24 4.13 16.31 26.23
C LEU A 24 4.88 16.56 24.93
N THR A 25 6.05 17.20 24.99
CA THR A 25 6.90 17.44 23.83
C THR A 25 7.20 16.11 23.11
N PRO A 26 7.08 16.04 21.77
CA PRO A 26 7.38 14.82 21.04
C PRO A 26 8.89 14.53 21.11
N PRO A 27 9.29 13.27 20.93
CA PRO A 27 10.70 12.95 20.71
C PRO A 27 11.24 13.70 19.48
N THR A 28 12.52 14.04 19.52
CA THR A 28 13.19 14.72 18.41
C THR A 28 13.16 13.85 17.17
N THR A 29 12.64 14.38 16.07
CA THR A 29 12.74 13.74 14.76
C THR A 29 14.16 13.88 14.23
N THR A 30 14.85 12.77 14.03
CA THR A 30 16.20 12.77 13.45
C THR A 30 16.12 13.17 11.98
N THR A 31 16.82 14.24 11.59
CA THR A 31 16.95 14.60 10.17
C THR A 31 18.11 13.82 9.56
N VAL A 32 17.86 13.14 8.44
CA VAL A 32 18.86 12.32 7.75
C VAL A 32 19.06 12.88 6.34
N PRO A 33 20.21 13.51 6.07
CA PRO A 33 20.56 13.92 4.72
C PRO A 33 20.88 12.70 3.84
N GLY A 34 20.70 12.86 2.53
CA GLY A 34 20.97 11.81 1.56
C GLY A 34 20.40 12.17 0.20
N ALA A 35 21.25 12.71 -0.68
CA ALA A 35 20.82 13.12 -2.01
C ALA A 35 20.27 11.94 -2.81
N LEU A 36 19.24 12.19 -3.62
CA LEU A 36 18.86 11.28 -4.69
C LEU A 36 20.07 11.06 -5.61
N THR A 37 20.45 9.79 -5.78
CA THR A 37 21.53 9.42 -6.71
C THR A 37 20.93 9.05 -8.06
N GLN A 38 21.61 9.40 -9.15
CA GLN A 38 21.18 9.03 -10.49
C GLN A 38 21.57 7.57 -10.77
N GLY A 39 20.58 6.70 -10.99
CA GLY A 39 20.79 5.34 -11.47
C GLY A 39 20.62 5.22 -12.99
N PRO A 40 20.76 3.99 -13.52
CA PRO A 40 20.40 3.67 -14.90
C PRO A 40 18.96 4.09 -15.19
N GLN A 41 18.77 4.82 -16.28
CA GLN A 41 17.45 5.29 -16.68
C GLN A 41 16.67 4.15 -17.35
N ALA A 42 15.47 3.89 -16.84
CA ALA A 42 14.53 2.97 -17.46
C ALA A 42 13.94 3.58 -18.72
N ALA A 43 13.68 2.76 -19.73
CA ALA A 43 13.00 3.21 -20.93
C ALA A 43 11.56 3.63 -20.57
N ALA A 44 11.21 4.88 -20.89
CA ALA A 44 9.88 5.42 -20.65
C ALA A 44 9.00 5.26 -21.91
N SER A 45 7.75 4.85 -21.71
CA SER A 45 6.76 4.78 -22.79
C SER A 45 5.40 5.26 -22.29
N PRO A 46 4.70 6.14 -23.03
CA PRO A 46 3.34 6.52 -22.67
C PRO A 46 2.40 5.33 -22.86
N VAL A 47 1.45 5.17 -21.95
CA VAL A 47 0.34 4.23 -22.07
C VAL A 47 -0.84 4.98 -22.65
N ALA A 48 -1.36 4.49 -23.78
CA ALA A 48 -2.51 5.13 -24.44
C ALA A 48 -3.73 5.08 -23.53
N MET A 49 -4.36 6.24 -23.31
CA MET A 49 -5.57 6.38 -22.50
C MET A 49 -6.60 7.25 -23.21
N SER A 50 -7.87 6.92 -23.02
CA SER A 50 -9.00 7.74 -23.48
C SER A 50 -9.38 8.85 -22.51
N GLU A 51 -8.93 8.76 -21.25
CA GLU A 51 -9.23 9.69 -20.17
C GLU A 51 -7.99 9.94 -19.31
N ALA A 52 -7.92 11.08 -18.63
CA ALA A 52 -6.83 11.36 -17.71
C ALA A 52 -6.92 10.49 -16.44
N PRO A 53 -5.81 9.93 -15.94
CA PRO A 53 -5.80 9.15 -14.71
C PRO A 53 -6.01 10.05 -13.49
N VAL A 54 -6.86 9.59 -12.57
CA VAL A 54 -7.10 10.21 -11.25
C VAL A 54 -6.14 9.65 -10.19
N GLY A 55 -5.69 8.41 -10.38
CA GLY A 55 -4.74 7.74 -9.51
C GLY A 55 -4.48 6.30 -9.93
N LEU A 56 -3.46 5.71 -9.34
CA LEU A 56 -2.98 4.37 -9.61
C LEU A 56 -2.97 3.54 -8.32
N ALA A 57 -3.26 2.25 -8.49
CA ALA A 57 -3.05 1.25 -7.46
C ALA A 57 -2.56 -0.05 -8.10
N THR A 58 -2.00 -0.92 -7.27
CA THR A 58 -1.66 -2.29 -7.65
C THR A 58 -2.55 -3.24 -6.87
N SER A 59 -3.24 -4.15 -7.55
CA SER A 59 -4.01 -5.23 -6.94
C SER A 59 -3.76 -6.51 -7.73
N ALA A 60 -3.45 -7.61 -7.04
CA ALA A 60 -3.18 -8.92 -7.63
C ALA A 60 -2.16 -8.87 -8.79
N GLY A 61 -1.12 -8.04 -8.66
CA GLY A 61 -0.08 -7.87 -9.69
C GLY A 61 -0.53 -7.11 -10.94
N LYS A 62 -1.75 -6.56 -10.96
CA LYS A 62 -2.23 -5.69 -12.03
C LYS A 62 -2.16 -4.23 -11.60
N VAL A 63 -1.85 -3.37 -12.56
CA VAL A 63 -1.99 -1.93 -12.39
C VAL A 63 -3.44 -1.54 -12.67
N TRP A 64 -4.04 -0.88 -11.69
CA TRP A 64 -5.36 -0.30 -11.80
C TRP A 64 -5.25 1.20 -11.92
N VAL A 65 -6.05 1.76 -12.82
CA VAL A 65 -6.06 3.18 -13.13
C VAL A 65 -7.46 3.71 -12.85
N ALA A 66 -7.60 4.53 -11.81
CA ALA A 66 -8.83 5.29 -11.60
C ALA A 66 -8.96 6.35 -12.69
N VAL A 67 -10.13 6.42 -13.31
CA VAL A 67 -10.46 7.37 -14.39
C VAL A 67 -11.81 8.00 -14.11
N GLY A 68 -12.28 8.92 -14.97
CA GLY A 68 -13.42 9.80 -14.73
C GLY A 68 -14.58 9.10 -14.03
N ALA A 69 -15.17 8.07 -14.64
CA ALA A 69 -16.30 7.32 -14.10
C ALA A 69 -16.06 5.81 -13.96
N GLY A 70 -14.91 5.42 -13.39
CA GLY A 70 -14.65 4.01 -13.06
C GLY A 70 -13.17 3.71 -12.88
N ALA A 71 -12.80 2.48 -13.18
CA ALA A 71 -11.40 2.05 -13.19
C ALA A 71 -11.09 1.21 -14.43
N LEU A 72 -9.85 1.32 -14.89
CA LEU A 72 -9.26 0.46 -15.89
C LEU A 72 -8.28 -0.49 -15.21
N ALA A 73 -8.19 -1.72 -15.69
CA ALA A 73 -7.15 -2.67 -15.31
C ALA A 73 -6.21 -2.90 -16.49
N LEU A 74 -4.91 -2.79 -16.25
CA LEU A 74 -3.88 -3.13 -17.21
C LEU A 74 -3.70 -4.65 -17.25
N GLY A 75 -3.96 -5.24 -18.42
CA GLY A 75 -3.64 -6.63 -18.75
C GLY A 75 -2.66 -6.71 -19.92
N ASP A 76 -2.40 -7.93 -20.40
CA ASP A 76 -1.43 -8.15 -21.49
C ASP A 76 -1.85 -7.53 -22.83
N SER A 77 -3.15 -7.36 -23.05
CA SER A 77 -3.71 -6.72 -24.25
C SER A 77 -3.93 -5.21 -24.10
N GLY A 78 -3.53 -4.61 -22.98
CA GLY A 78 -3.71 -3.19 -22.67
C GLY A 78 -4.73 -2.93 -21.57
N LEU A 79 -5.25 -1.70 -21.52
CA LEU A 79 -6.21 -1.25 -20.51
C LEU A 79 -7.62 -1.75 -20.86
N THR A 80 -8.28 -2.32 -19.85
CA THR A 80 -9.67 -2.83 -19.98
C THR A 80 -10.55 -2.20 -18.90
N GLN A 81 -11.77 -1.82 -19.27
CA GLN A 81 -12.74 -1.29 -18.32
C GLN A 81 -13.08 -2.36 -17.28
N VAL A 82 -13.02 -1.97 -16.01
CA VAL A 82 -13.45 -2.84 -14.92
C VAL A 82 -14.97 -2.73 -14.76
N PRO A 83 -15.72 -3.85 -14.85
CA PRO A 83 -17.16 -3.82 -14.62
C PRO A 83 -17.50 -3.42 -13.19
N VAL A 84 -18.58 -2.66 -13.02
CA VAL A 84 -19.10 -2.23 -11.71
C VAL A 84 -20.40 -2.97 -11.44
N GLY A 85 -20.54 -3.53 -10.24
CA GLY A 85 -21.71 -4.31 -9.83
C GLY A 85 -21.54 -5.82 -10.03
N ALA A 86 -22.52 -6.57 -9.50
CA ALA A 86 -22.55 -8.02 -9.64
C ALA A 86 -22.74 -8.44 -11.12
N PRO A 87 -22.43 -9.70 -11.49
CA PRO A 87 -22.70 -10.19 -12.84
C PRO A 87 -24.16 -9.96 -13.25
N GLY A 88 -24.36 -9.23 -14.35
CA GLY A 88 -25.69 -8.88 -14.86
C GLY A 88 -26.25 -7.55 -14.34
N GLU A 89 -25.57 -6.89 -13.40
CA GLU A 89 -25.89 -5.53 -12.98
C GLU A 89 -25.07 -4.53 -13.82
N ASP A 90 -25.74 -3.49 -14.32
CA ASP A 90 -25.09 -2.34 -14.93
C ASP A 90 -25.10 -1.20 -13.91
N MET A 91 -23.98 -1.07 -13.19
CA MET A 91 -23.77 0.00 -12.22
C MET A 91 -22.69 0.94 -12.72
N SER A 92 -22.61 2.10 -12.08
CA SER A 92 -21.51 3.05 -12.27
C SER A 92 -21.05 3.54 -10.90
N THR A 93 -19.76 3.85 -10.78
CA THR A 93 -19.20 4.53 -9.61
C THR A 93 -19.61 6.01 -9.55
N GLY A 94 -20.08 6.60 -10.66
CA GLY A 94 -20.04 8.06 -10.81
C GLY A 94 -18.60 8.57 -10.83
N ALA A 95 -18.40 9.87 -10.63
CA ALA A 95 -17.06 10.45 -10.71
C ALA A 95 -16.13 9.87 -9.64
N VAL A 96 -14.99 9.33 -10.05
CA VAL A 96 -14.00 8.75 -9.13
C VAL A 96 -13.14 9.86 -8.54
N ARG A 97 -12.94 9.77 -7.21
CA ARG A 97 -12.19 10.75 -6.41
C ARG A 97 -10.82 10.21 -5.99
N GLY A 98 -10.68 8.89 -5.90
CA GLY A 98 -9.42 8.26 -5.55
C GLY A 98 -9.45 6.74 -5.61
N VAL A 99 -8.25 6.16 -5.62
CA VAL A 99 -8.01 4.72 -5.51
C VAL A 99 -7.02 4.48 -4.37
N PHE A 100 -7.27 3.47 -3.55
CA PHE A 100 -6.52 3.19 -2.35
C PHE A 100 -6.13 1.70 -2.29
N PRO A 101 -4.88 1.37 -1.94
CA PRO A 101 -4.47 -0.02 -1.77
C PRO A 101 -5.26 -0.73 -0.66
N ARG A 102 -5.48 -2.03 -0.83
CA ARG A 102 -6.03 -2.95 0.18
C ARG A 102 -5.19 -4.22 0.16
N GLY A 103 -5.04 -4.91 1.31
CA GLY A 103 -4.15 -6.07 1.41
C GLY A 103 -4.36 -7.14 0.33
N SER A 104 -5.61 -7.40 -0.05
CA SER A 104 -5.98 -8.35 -1.12
C SER A 104 -6.60 -7.69 -2.35
N GLY A 105 -6.48 -6.37 -2.50
CA GLY A 105 -7.30 -5.63 -3.44
C GLY A 105 -7.01 -4.13 -3.53
N LEU A 106 -8.07 -3.37 -3.79
CA LEU A 106 -8.13 -1.91 -3.70
C LEU A 106 -9.52 -1.43 -3.32
N PHE A 107 -9.57 -0.17 -2.92
CA PHE A 107 -10.80 0.60 -2.81
C PHE A 107 -10.83 1.72 -3.85
N VAL A 108 -12.02 2.06 -4.35
CA VAL A 108 -12.28 3.21 -5.20
C VAL A 108 -13.29 4.11 -4.49
N SER A 109 -12.91 5.34 -4.16
CA SER A 109 -13.85 6.36 -3.66
C SER A 109 -14.43 7.14 -4.83
N SER A 110 -15.72 7.42 -4.78
CA SER A 110 -16.45 8.04 -5.89
C SER A 110 -17.71 8.75 -5.42
N GLU A 111 -18.40 9.45 -6.32
CA GLU A 111 -19.67 10.13 -6.04
C GLU A 111 -20.76 9.17 -5.54
N LYS A 112 -20.80 7.93 -6.03
CA LYS A 112 -21.78 6.92 -5.60
C LYS A 112 -21.27 6.06 -4.45
N GLY A 113 -20.16 6.47 -3.83
CA GLY A 113 -19.66 5.89 -2.60
C GLY A 113 -18.32 5.19 -2.68
N LEU A 114 -18.11 4.23 -1.78
CA LEU A 114 -16.90 3.44 -1.69
C LEU A 114 -17.12 2.08 -2.36
N PHE A 115 -16.23 1.73 -3.28
CA PHE A 115 -16.22 0.43 -3.95
C PHE A 115 -14.95 -0.32 -3.58
N HIS A 116 -14.99 -1.64 -3.64
CA HIS A 116 -13.81 -2.48 -3.52
C HIS A 116 -13.73 -3.44 -4.71
N ASP A 117 -12.54 -3.86 -5.08
CA ASP A 117 -12.41 -4.92 -6.06
C ASP A 117 -12.74 -6.28 -5.45
N ALA A 118 -13.35 -7.14 -6.26
CA ALA A 118 -13.53 -8.55 -6.00
C ALA A 118 -13.75 -9.27 -7.32
N GLN A 119 -13.00 -10.34 -7.57
CA GLN A 119 -13.16 -11.18 -8.77
C GLN A 119 -13.11 -10.37 -10.09
N GLY A 120 -12.25 -9.35 -10.16
CA GLY A 120 -12.08 -8.51 -11.34
C GLY A 120 -13.24 -7.52 -11.60
N ARG A 121 -14.06 -7.23 -10.59
CA ARG A 121 -15.17 -6.26 -10.64
C ARG A 121 -15.07 -5.29 -9.48
N LEU A 122 -15.65 -4.10 -9.62
CA LEU A 122 -15.87 -3.18 -8.52
C LEU A 122 -17.24 -3.45 -7.89
N LEU A 123 -17.26 -3.81 -6.62
CA LEU A 123 -18.48 -4.03 -5.84
C LEU A 123 -18.65 -2.90 -4.82
N ARG A 124 -19.90 -2.51 -4.57
CA ARG A 124 -20.22 -1.48 -3.59
C ARG A 124 -19.88 -1.98 -2.18
N SER A 125 -19.13 -1.17 -1.42
CA SER A 125 -18.77 -1.48 -0.04
C SER A 125 -19.99 -1.44 0.88
N PRO A 126 -20.10 -2.33 1.89
CA PRO A 126 -21.19 -2.30 2.87
C PRO A 126 -21.34 -0.95 3.60
N VAL A 127 -20.24 -0.23 3.84
CA VAL A 127 -20.25 1.07 4.52
C VAL A 127 -20.61 2.25 3.61
N THR A 128 -20.94 2.00 2.35
CA THR A 128 -21.19 3.07 1.39
C THR A 128 -22.31 4.00 1.85
N ASP A 129 -23.43 3.46 2.32
CA ASP A 129 -24.57 4.28 2.74
C ASP A 129 -24.22 5.22 3.89
N ALA A 130 -23.40 4.75 4.83
CA ALA A 130 -22.91 5.56 5.95
C ALA A 130 -21.94 6.69 5.50
N LEU A 131 -21.23 6.46 4.40
CA LEU A 131 -20.27 7.41 3.82
C LEU A 131 -20.89 8.32 2.75
N MET A 132 -22.19 8.17 2.42
CA MET A 132 -22.84 8.99 1.40
C MET A 132 -22.71 10.48 1.73
N GLY A 133 -22.23 11.25 0.74
CA GLY A 133 -21.98 12.68 0.86
C GLY A 133 -20.72 13.06 1.65
N ALA A 134 -19.94 12.11 2.17
CA ALA A 134 -18.62 12.38 2.72
C ALA A 134 -17.58 12.40 1.60
N THR A 135 -16.59 13.28 1.71
CA THR A 135 -15.45 13.31 0.81
C THR A 135 -14.29 12.56 1.45
N ILE A 136 -14.00 11.35 0.97
CA ILE A 136 -12.84 10.56 1.41
C ILE A 136 -11.57 11.18 0.81
N GLN A 137 -10.69 11.67 1.67
CA GLN A 137 -9.42 12.31 1.31
C GLN A 137 -8.26 11.30 1.35
N ALA A 138 -8.26 10.46 2.38
CA ALA A 138 -7.32 9.36 2.57
C ALA A 138 -8.05 8.12 3.11
N LEU A 139 -7.55 6.95 2.73
CA LEU A 139 -8.03 5.66 3.22
C LEU A 139 -6.84 4.72 3.34
N ASP A 140 -6.68 4.14 4.52
CA ASP A 140 -5.79 3.00 4.75
C ASP A 140 -6.59 1.77 5.16
N SER A 141 -6.12 0.60 4.72
CA SER A 141 -6.66 -0.70 5.10
C SER A 141 -5.62 -1.44 5.93
N PHE A 142 -5.91 -1.70 7.20
CA PHE A 142 -5.03 -2.41 8.12
C PHE A 142 -5.58 -3.80 8.42
N GLY A 143 -4.71 -4.81 8.50
CA GLY A 143 -5.13 -6.20 8.69
C GLY A 143 -5.71 -6.84 7.43
N SER A 144 -6.44 -7.94 7.60
CA SER A 144 -7.03 -8.71 6.50
C SER A 144 -8.23 -9.55 6.96
N GLY A 145 -9.09 -9.91 5.99
CA GLY A 145 -10.26 -10.76 6.25
C GLY A 145 -11.19 -10.16 7.31
N ALA A 146 -11.59 -10.97 8.28
CA ALA A 146 -12.47 -10.53 9.38
C ALA A 146 -11.80 -9.55 10.36
N ARG A 147 -10.47 -9.36 10.27
CA ARG A 147 -9.70 -8.41 11.10
C ARG A 147 -9.32 -7.15 10.34
N GLU A 148 -9.84 -6.96 9.13
CA GLU A 148 -9.59 -5.77 8.34
C GLU A 148 -10.28 -4.56 8.99
N GLU A 149 -9.50 -3.51 9.20
CA GLU A 149 -9.93 -2.21 9.70
C GLU A 149 -9.64 -1.16 8.63
N LEU A 150 -10.57 -0.24 8.40
CA LEU A 150 -10.34 0.90 7.51
C LEU A 150 -10.21 2.17 8.32
N TRP A 151 -9.13 2.91 8.09
CA TRP A 151 -8.92 4.23 8.64
C TRP A 151 -9.16 5.25 7.53
N LEU A 152 -10.23 6.05 7.67
CA LEU A 152 -10.62 7.04 6.67
C LEU A 152 -10.44 8.44 7.21
N THR A 153 -9.82 9.30 6.42
CA THR A 153 -9.85 10.74 6.65
C THR A 153 -10.85 11.36 5.68
N THR A 154 -11.82 12.08 6.22
CA THR A 154 -12.90 12.70 5.45
C THR A 154 -13.07 14.17 5.79
N ASP A 155 -13.91 14.87 5.03
CA ASP A 155 -14.42 16.20 5.40
C ASP A 155 -15.22 16.22 6.71
N ARG A 156 -15.58 15.06 7.26
CA ARG A 156 -16.22 14.90 8.58
C ARG A 156 -15.24 14.56 9.71
N GLY A 157 -13.95 14.42 9.41
CA GLY A 157 -12.90 14.01 10.35
C GLY A 157 -12.44 12.56 10.16
N LEU A 158 -11.81 12.02 11.20
CA LEU A 158 -11.25 10.67 11.24
C LEU A 158 -12.35 9.64 11.56
N LEU A 159 -12.45 8.62 10.71
CA LEU A 159 -13.41 7.52 10.86
C LEU A 159 -12.67 6.18 10.89
N LEU A 160 -13.17 5.25 11.71
CA LEU A 160 -12.74 3.87 11.77
C LEU A 160 -13.89 2.98 11.27
N VAL A 161 -13.62 2.12 10.30
CA VAL A 161 -14.50 1.01 9.95
C VAL A 161 -13.94 -0.27 10.54
N LYS A 162 -14.72 -0.95 11.36
CA LYS A 162 -14.37 -2.24 11.95
C LYS A 162 -15.65 -3.05 12.17
N ASP A 163 -15.60 -4.36 11.90
CA ASP A 163 -16.75 -5.26 12.08
C ASP A 163 -18.04 -4.78 11.36
N ASN A 164 -17.87 -4.13 10.20
CA ASN A 164 -18.93 -3.45 9.43
C ASN A 164 -19.63 -2.28 10.15
N ALA A 165 -19.11 -1.81 11.28
CA ALA A 165 -19.51 -0.57 11.92
C ALA A 165 -18.61 0.58 11.45
N LEU A 166 -19.17 1.79 11.43
CA LEU A 166 -18.45 3.03 11.13
C LEU A 166 -18.51 3.91 12.39
N ASP A 167 -17.35 4.16 12.98
CA ASP A 167 -17.20 4.96 14.20
C ASP A 167 -16.39 6.23 13.92
N ALA A 168 -16.81 7.35 14.53
CA ALA A 168 -16.02 8.58 14.51
C ALA A 168 -14.95 8.52 15.62
N VAL A 169 -13.71 8.88 15.28
CA VAL A 169 -12.60 8.94 16.22
C VAL A 169 -12.24 10.40 16.45
N ALA A 170 -12.85 10.99 17.49
CA ALA A 170 -12.58 12.37 17.87
C ALA A 170 -11.24 12.46 18.62
N VAL A 171 -10.32 13.28 18.12
CA VAL A 171 -9.03 13.55 18.74
C VAL A 171 -8.94 15.04 19.07
N THR A 172 -8.47 15.38 20.26
CA THR A 172 -8.23 16.76 20.68
C THR A 172 -6.78 16.96 21.07
N PHE A 173 -6.24 18.13 20.72
CA PHE A 173 -4.89 18.54 21.06
C PHE A 173 -4.91 20.01 21.45
N LYS A 174 -4.29 20.35 22.59
CA LYS A 174 -4.31 21.71 23.16
C LYS A 174 -5.75 22.27 23.26
N GLU A 175 -6.65 21.45 23.79
CA GLU A 175 -8.07 21.78 24.01
C GLU A 175 -8.89 22.09 22.73
N LYS A 176 -8.34 21.78 21.55
CA LYS A 176 -9.01 21.98 20.27
C LYS A 176 -9.21 20.66 19.53
N PRO A 177 -10.31 20.49 18.79
CA PRO A 177 -10.44 19.38 17.84
C PRO A 177 -9.27 19.38 16.87
N LEU A 178 -8.66 18.22 16.66
CA LEU A 178 -7.55 18.05 15.74
C LEU A 178 -8.09 17.91 14.32
N THR A 179 -7.61 18.74 13.39
CA THR A 179 -7.85 18.54 11.96
C THR A 179 -6.92 17.44 11.46
N VAL A 180 -7.47 16.26 11.18
CA VAL A 180 -6.72 15.13 10.63
C VAL A 180 -6.70 15.24 9.11
N VAL A 181 -5.52 15.15 8.49
CA VAL A 181 -5.36 15.19 7.02
C VAL A 181 -5.00 13.83 6.42
N ALA A 182 -4.40 12.93 7.21
CA ALA A 182 -4.14 11.56 6.81
C ALA A 182 -4.04 10.64 8.04
N ALA A 183 -4.38 9.38 7.85
CA ALA A 183 -4.24 8.36 8.89
C ALA A 183 -3.79 7.01 8.29
N ILE A 184 -3.04 6.23 9.08
CA ILE A 184 -2.57 4.90 8.69
C ILE A 184 -2.49 3.97 9.90
N GLY A 185 -3.11 2.80 9.80
CA GLY A 185 -3.11 1.81 10.87
C GLY A 185 -1.71 1.32 11.22
N VAL A 186 -1.44 1.13 12.51
CA VAL A 186 -0.16 0.60 13.00
C VAL A 186 -0.32 -0.61 13.91
N ALA A 187 -1.49 -0.79 14.50
CA ALA A 187 -1.92 -1.99 15.18
C ALA A 187 -3.45 -2.07 15.13
N SER A 188 -4.02 -3.22 15.52
CA SER A 188 -5.48 -3.36 15.64
C SER A 188 -6.04 -2.28 16.57
N GLY A 189 -6.92 -1.42 16.07
CA GLY A 189 -7.52 -0.32 16.81
C GLY A 189 -6.58 0.88 17.04
N ALA A 190 -5.38 0.89 16.46
CA ALA A 190 -4.43 1.98 16.60
C ALA A 190 -3.93 2.51 15.25
N THR A 191 -3.77 3.83 15.17
CA THR A 191 -3.43 4.54 13.94
C THR A 191 -2.41 5.65 14.19
N LEU A 192 -1.59 5.95 13.20
CA LEU A 192 -0.88 7.21 13.12
C LEU A 192 -1.78 8.25 12.46
N VAL A 193 -1.92 9.39 13.11
CA VAL A 193 -2.71 10.54 12.68
C VAL A 193 -1.76 11.68 12.34
N PHE A 194 -1.90 12.22 11.14
CA PHE A 194 -1.19 13.41 10.67
C PHE A 194 -2.14 14.59 10.68
N SER A 195 -1.75 15.68 11.34
CA SER A 195 -2.52 16.91 11.40
C SER A 195 -2.18 17.87 10.25
N ASP A 196 -3.05 18.85 10.01
CA ASP A 196 -2.77 19.98 9.13
C ASP A 196 -1.61 20.87 9.62
N GLY A 197 -1.39 20.93 10.94
CA GLY A 197 -0.28 21.63 11.59
C GLY A 197 1.09 20.95 11.45
N GLY A 198 1.15 19.74 10.86
CA GLY A 198 2.39 18.98 10.70
C GLY A 198 2.82 18.24 11.96
N GLU A 199 1.91 18.00 12.89
CA GLU A 199 2.09 17.08 14.00
C GLU A 199 1.68 15.65 13.61
N VAL A 200 2.32 14.68 14.27
CA VAL A 200 2.01 13.26 14.13
C VAL A 200 1.69 12.70 15.50
N PHE A 201 0.55 12.03 15.62
CA PHE A 201 0.12 11.36 16.84
C PHE A 201 -0.09 9.88 16.56
N GLU A 202 0.17 9.03 17.55
CA GLU A 202 -0.31 7.66 17.53
C GLU A 202 -1.51 7.59 18.47
N VAL A 203 -2.65 7.15 17.93
CA VAL A 203 -3.95 7.12 18.59
C VAL A 203 -4.38 5.67 18.72
N ASP A 204 -4.63 5.23 19.94
CA ASP A 204 -5.24 3.94 20.27
C ASP A 204 -6.73 4.18 20.57
N ALA A 205 -7.58 3.90 19.59
CA ALA A 205 -9.02 4.11 19.69
C ALA A 205 -9.71 3.11 20.64
N VAL A 206 -9.05 1.98 20.93
CA VAL A 206 -9.58 0.97 21.87
C VAL A 206 -9.34 1.41 23.30
N LYS A 207 -8.14 1.93 23.59
CA LYS A 207 -7.80 2.44 24.93
C LYS A 207 -8.27 3.87 25.17
N GLY A 208 -8.58 4.62 24.11
CA GLY A 208 -8.88 6.04 24.21
C GLY A 208 -7.64 6.86 24.56
N GLU A 209 -6.47 6.43 24.11
CA GLU A 209 -5.18 7.03 24.41
C GLU A 209 -4.55 7.60 23.15
N ALA A 210 -3.75 8.66 23.30
CA ALA A 210 -2.92 9.16 22.22
C ALA A 210 -1.55 9.61 22.74
N LYS A 211 -0.54 9.52 21.88
CA LYS A 211 0.82 10.01 22.16
C LYS A 211 1.33 10.86 21.01
N TRP A 212 2.08 11.91 21.35
CA TRP A 212 2.73 12.76 20.37
C TRP A 212 4.02 12.11 19.86
N VAL A 213 4.09 11.87 18.54
CA VAL A 213 5.16 11.13 17.88
C VAL A 213 6.17 12.05 17.20
N ALA A 214 5.69 13.07 16.49
CA ALA A 214 6.55 13.99 15.76
C ALA A 214 5.87 15.35 15.56
N THR A 215 6.66 16.35 15.19
CA THR A 215 6.20 17.69 14.80
C THR A 215 7.01 18.19 13.62
N ALA A 216 6.51 19.23 12.95
CA ALA A 216 7.13 19.87 11.80
C ALA A 216 7.42 18.91 10.64
N VAL A 217 6.56 17.90 10.42
CA VAL A 217 6.73 16.95 9.31
C VAL A 217 6.32 17.52 7.96
N GLY A 218 5.78 18.74 7.92
CA GLY A 218 5.26 19.37 6.70
C GLY A 218 3.90 18.84 6.27
N THR A 219 3.42 19.28 5.10
CA THR A 219 2.13 18.83 4.57
C THR A 219 2.28 17.41 4.02
N VAL A 220 1.35 16.52 4.38
CA VAL A 220 1.35 15.12 3.94
C VAL A 220 0.57 14.98 2.64
N ALA A 221 1.22 14.44 1.61
CA ALA A 221 0.58 14.11 0.34
C ALA A 221 0.04 12.67 0.33
N GLU A 222 0.78 11.74 0.95
CA GLU A 222 0.52 10.31 0.82
C GLU A 222 1.20 9.51 1.92
N LEU A 223 0.61 8.36 2.29
CA LEU A 223 1.15 7.42 3.26
C LEU A 223 1.40 6.06 2.60
N ALA A 224 2.41 5.34 3.09
CA ALA A 224 2.69 3.96 2.72
C ALA A 224 3.15 3.17 3.95
N ARG A 225 2.86 1.86 3.98
CA ARG A 225 3.31 0.93 5.00
C ARG A 225 3.97 -0.27 4.34
N THR A 226 5.21 -0.56 4.73
CA THR A 226 5.91 -1.78 4.34
C THR A 226 5.51 -2.94 5.24
N GLU A 227 5.87 -4.15 4.83
CA GLU A 227 5.45 -5.40 5.47
C GLU A 227 6.02 -5.59 6.89
N ASP A 228 7.17 -4.98 7.16
CA ASP A 228 7.81 -4.91 8.49
C ASP A 228 7.13 -3.89 9.43
N GLY A 229 6.05 -3.24 8.99
CA GLY A 229 5.34 -2.22 9.75
C GLY A 229 6.01 -0.84 9.73
N THR A 230 7.07 -0.64 8.94
CA THR A 230 7.62 0.71 8.74
C THR A 230 6.62 1.56 7.94
N VAL A 231 6.32 2.74 8.48
CA VAL A 231 5.43 3.73 7.86
C VAL A 231 6.27 4.83 7.23
N TYR A 232 5.88 5.22 6.03
CA TYR A 232 6.43 6.34 5.29
C TYR A 232 5.34 7.36 4.97
N ALA A 233 5.67 8.64 5.08
CA ALA A 233 4.81 9.73 4.60
C ALA A 233 5.57 10.58 3.58
N ALA A 234 4.96 10.78 2.42
CA ALA A 234 5.39 11.74 1.43
C ALA A 234 5.02 13.15 1.93
N THR A 235 6.02 13.99 2.19
CA THR A 235 5.81 15.31 2.81
C THR A 235 6.42 16.44 2.00
N SER A 236 6.00 17.68 2.27
CA SER A 236 6.61 18.88 1.67
C SER A 236 8.06 19.11 2.09
N THR A 237 8.56 18.41 3.12
CA THR A 237 9.91 18.56 3.66
C THR A 237 10.74 17.28 3.53
N GLY A 238 10.38 16.38 2.62
CA GLY A 238 11.07 15.10 2.40
C GLY A 238 10.19 13.88 2.61
N LEU A 239 10.83 12.75 2.93
CA LEU A 239 10.14 11.51 3.27
C LEU A 239 10.23 11.30 4.78
N TRP A 240 9.10 11.39 5.47
CA TRP A 240 9.04 11.02 6.87
C TRP A 240 8.97 9.50 7.00
N ARG A 241 9.67 8.93 7.99
CA ARG A 241 9.70 7.49 8.26
C ARG A 241 9.52 7.23 9.75
N ARG A 242 8.70 6.23 10.10
CA ARG A 242 8.69 5.59 11.42
C ARG A 242 8.82 4.09 11.28
N THR A 243 9.84 3.50 11.89
CA THR A 243 10.04 2.05 11.89
C THR A 243 8.99 1.33 12.74
N GLY A 244 8.83 0.02 12.57
CA GLY A 244 7.98 -0.80 13.45
C GLY A 244 8.32 -0.67 14.94
N ALA A 245 9.62 -0.47 15.26
CA ALA A 245 10.10 -0.22 16.62
C ALA A 245 9.83 1.22 17.13
N GLY A 246 9.27 2.09 16.30
CA GLY A 246 8.90 3.46 16.67
C GLY A 246 9.99 4.51 16.45
N ALA A 247 11.13 4.17 15.86
CA ALA A 247 12.17 5.15 15.54
C ALA A 247 11.73 6.05 14.39
N VAL A 248 11.80 7.36 14.59
CA VAL A 248 11.31 8.37 13.64
C VAL A 248 12.49 9.10 12.96
N ALA A 249 12.38 9.33 11.66
CA ALA A 249 13.34 10.12 10.89
C ALA A 249 12.67 10.93 9.78
N GLN A 250 13.21 12.11 9.48
CA GLN A 250 12.91 12.89 8.28
C GLN A 250 14.06 12.71 7.28
N LEU A 251 13.80 12.02 6.17
CA LEU A 251 14.78 11.83 5.09
C LEU A 251 14.67 13.01 4.12
N THR A 252 15.72 13.83 3.99
CA THR A 252 15.62 15.06 3.19
C THR A 252 15.63 14.84 1.69
N LEU A 253 16.12 13.67 1.24
CA LEU A 253 16.39 13.34 -0.18
C LEU A 253 17.32 14.35 -0.88
N ALA A 254 18.03 15.17 -0.11
CA ALA A 254 18.90 16.24 -0.58
C ALA A 254 20.31 16.06 0.01
N ALA A 255 21.29 16.71 -0.62
CA ALA A 255 22.64 16.78 -0.07
C ALA A 255 22.63 17.44 1.31
N GLU A 256 23.65 17.15 2.12
CA GLU A 256 23.79 17.78 3.44
C GLU A 256 23.83 19.31 3.31
N GLY A 257 23.05 20.00 4.16
CA GLY A 257 22.90 21.45 4.12
C GLY A 257 21.98 22.00 3.02
N ALA A 258 21.53 21.19 2.08
CA ALA A 258 20.56 21.60 1.06
C ALA A 258 19.12 21.58 1.60
N GLN A 259 18.23 22.32 0.92
CA GLN A 259 16.80 22.28 1.23
C GLN A 259 16.25 20.87 0.96
N PRO A 260 15.44 20.30 1.86
CA PRO A 260 14.78 19.02 1.62
C PRO A 260 13.95 19.02 0.34
N LEU A 261 14.00 17.93 -0.41
CA LEU A 261 13.17 17.78 -1.61
C LEU A 261 11.75 17.36 -1.21
N PRO A 262 10.70 18.09 -1.64
CA PRO A 262 9.33 17.63 -1.46
C PRO A 262 9.10 16.26 -2.10
N VAL A 263 8.38 15.39 -1.40
CA VAL A 263 7.95 14.09 -1.92
C VAL A 263 6.47 14.17 -2.21
N SER A 264 6.08 13.92 -3.46
CA SER A 264 4.69 14.07 -3.90
C SER A 264 3.91 12.76 -3.92
N ALA A 265 4.63 11.62 -3.96
CA ALA A 265 4.04 10.29 -3.91
C ALA A 265 4.98 9.30 -3.23
N VAL A 266 4.41 8.34 -2.50
CA VAL A 266 5.15 7.21 -1.90
C VAL A 266 4.35 5.92 -2.02
N ARG A 267 5.03 4.82 -2.33
CA ARG A 267 4.43 3.50 -2.45
C ARG A 267 5.33 2.40 -1.90
N ALA A 268 4.76 1.58 -1.03
CA ALA A 268 5.33 0.30 -0.63
C ALA A 268 4.58 -0.81 -1.37
N ILE A 269 5.25 -1.48 -2.33
CA ILE A 269 4.63 -2.51 -3.18
C ILE A 269 5.67 -3.60 -3.45
N ALA A 270 5.30 -4.87 -3.24
CA ALA A 270 6.14 -6.03 -3.55
C ALA A 270 7.58 -5.93 -2.98
N GLY A 271 7.70 -5.56 -1.70
CA GLY A 271 8.99 -5.37 -1.04
C GLY A 271 9.82 -4.16 -1.52
N GLN A 272 9.28 -3.32 -2.40
CA GLN A 272 9.92 -2.11 -2.89
C GLN A 272 9.29 -0.87 -2.27
N LEU A 273 10.12 0.15 -2.03
CA LEU A 273 9.67 1.49 -1.69
C LEU A 273 10.00 2.44 -2.85
N LEU A 274 8.95 2.96 -3.48
CA LEU A 274 9.02 3.92 -4.57
C LEU A 274 8.62 5.30 -4.06
N VAL A 275 9.29 6.34 -4.57
CA VAL A 275 8.99 7.74 -4.28
C VAL A 275 9.04 8.57 -5.55
N ALA A 276 8.25 9.64 -5.59
CA ALA A 276 8.39 10.71 -6.56
C ALA A 276 8.86 11.99 -5.85
N ALA A 277 10.05 12.47 -6.21
CA ALA A 277 10.70 13.63 -5.60
C ALA A 277 11.68 14.28 -6.55
N GLY A 278 11.83 15.60 -6.48
CA GLY A 278 12.85 16.33 -7.26
C GLY A 278 12.75 16.15 -8.79
N GLY A 279 11.55 15.91 -9.33
CA GLY A 279 11.36 15.64 -10.76
C GLY A 279 11.74 14.22 -11.20
N GLN A 280 11.90 13.28 -10.26
CA GLN A 280 12.31 11.91 -10.52
C GLN A 280 11.37 10.90 -9.85
N VAL A 281 11.26 9.72 -10.47
CA VAL A 281 10.83 8.50 -9.79
C VAL A 281 12.09 7.78 -9.30
N ALA A 282 12.10 7.45 -8.01
CA ALA A 282 13.23 6.81 -7.34
C ALA A 282 12.77 5.61 -6.51
N ARG A 283 13.69 4.67 -6.29
CA ARG A 283 13.49 3.50 -5.43
C ARG A 283 14.51 3.48 -4.31
N LEU A 284 14.10 2.95 -3.15
CA LEU A 284 15.04 2.65 -2.07
C LEU A 284 16.00 1.53 -2.53
N SER A 285 17.30 1.75 -2.36
CA SER A 285 18.36 0.80 -2.62
C SER A 285 19.41 0.89 -1.51
N GLY A 286 19.51 -0.17 -0.69
CA GLY A 286 20.28 -0.11 0.54
C GLY A 286 19.73 0.96 1.47
N THR A 287 20.57 1.94 1.85
CA THR A 287 20.19 3.05 2.74
C THR A 287 19.79 4.33 2.00
N GLY A 288 19.92 4.37 0.67
CA GLY A 288 19.70 5.56 -0.14
C GLY A 288 18.64 5.37 -1.22
N PHE A 289 18.25 6.47 -1.87
CA PHE A 289 17.31 6.46 -3.00
C PHE A 289 18.05 6.65 -4.32
N VAL A 290 17.69 5.83 -5.31
CA VAL A 290 18.27 5.85 -6.65
C VAL A 290 17.16 6.21 -7.64
N GLY A 291 17.30 7.36 -8.30
CA GLY A 291 16.41 7.81 -9.37
C GLY A 291 16.62 7.01 -10.66
N PHE A 292 15.54 6.57 -11.29
CA PHE A 292 15.59 5.72 -12.49
C PHE A 292 14.62 6.16 -13.60
N GLY A 293 13.86 7.24 -13.39
CA GLY A 293 13.04 7.85 -14.43
C GLY A 293 12.76 9.31 -14.11
N ALA A 294 12.58 10.13 -15.16
CA ALA A 294 12.15 11.51 -15.02
C ALA A 294 10.62 11.58 -14.89
N ALA A 295 10.13 12.42 -13.97
CA ALA A 295 8.71 12.64 -13.76
C ALA A 295 8.45 14.01 -13.15
N ALA A 296 7.86 14.93 -13.91
CA ALA A 296 7.77 16.33 -13.52
C ALA A 296 6.65 16.60 -12.53
N SER A 297 5.52 15.90 -12.65
CA SER A 297 4.28 16.25 -11.98
C SER A 297 3.51 15.04 -11.45
N VAL A 298 4.23 14.08 -10.85
CA VAL A 298 3.60 12.97 -10.12
C VAL A 298 2.84 13.51 -8.92
N LYS A 299 1.56 13.20 -8.83
CA LYS A 299 0.70 13.53 -7.69
C LYS A 299 0.61 12.35 -6.72
N ALA A 300 0.05 12.59 -5.54
CA ALA A 300 -0.33 11.53 -4.62
C ALA A 300 -1.16 10.46 -5.36
N ARG A 301 -0.88 9.20 -5.05
CA ARG A 301 -1.44 8.02 -5.73
C ARG A 301 -1.02 7.90 -7.19
N GLY A 302 0.04 8.59 -7.60
CA GLY A 302 0.54 8.57 -8.97
C GLY A 302 1.60 7.50 -9.23
N LEU A 303 1.73 6.46 -8.40
CA LEU A 303 2.73 5.39 -8.55
C LEU A 303 2.07 4.02 -8.41
N ALA A 304 2.46 3.07 -9.25
CA ALA A 304 2.08 1.66 -9.18
C ALA A 304 3.16 0.75 -9.79
N LEU A 305 3.08 -0.55 -9.50
CA LEU A 305 3.93 -1.60 -10.07
C LEU A 305 3.05 -2.68 -10.69
N ASP A 306 3.45 -3.26 -11.81
CA ASP A 306 2.82 -4.49 -12.32
C ASP A 306 3.53 -5.76 -11.80
N ALA A 307 2.98 -6.93 -12.13
CA ALA A 307 3.53 -8.23 -11.78
C ALA A 307 4.92 -8.51 -12.38
N LYS A 308 5.28 -7.82 -13.47
CA LYS A 308 6.58 -7.97 -14.13
C LYS A 308 7.65 -7.13 -13.42
N GLY A 309 7.22 -6.16 -12.61
CA GLY A 309 8.11 -5.22 -11.92
C GLY A 309 8.32 -3.92 -12.70
N ASP A 310 7.49 -3.63 -13.69
CA ASP A 310 7.47 -2.34 -14.35
C ASP A 310 6.79 -1.31 -13.48
N THR A 311 7.37 -0.11 -13.44
CA THR A 311 6.86 1.01 -12.67
C THR A 311 5.96 1.85 -13.56
N PHE A 312 4.76 2.14 -13.08
CA PHE A 312 3.81 3.02 -13.73
C PHE A 312 3.65 4.27 -12.90
N PHE A 313 3.59 5.41 -13.56
CA PHE A 313 3.36 6.67 -12.88
C PHE A 313 2.50 7.63 -13.70
N THR A 314 1.79 8.52 -13.01
CA THR A 314 1.08 9.63 -13.64
C THR A 314 1.99 10.84 -13.73
N ASP A 315 2.14 11.43 -14.91
CA ASP A 315 2.77 12.74 -15.10
C ASP A 315 1.74 13.70 -15.69
N GLY A 316 1.14 14.53 -14.83
CA GLY A 316 -0.01 15.35 -15.20
C GLY A 316 -1.21 14.49 -15.60
N ALA A 317 -1.60 14.55 -16.88
CA ALA A 317 -2.70 13.76 -17.44
C ALA A 317 -2.24 12.50 -18.18
N THR A 318 -0.93 12.20 -18.18
CA THR A 318 -0.36 11.06 -18.90
C THR A 318 -0.06 9.92 -17.95
N LEU A 319 -0.36 8.69 -18.36
CA LEU A 319 0.17 7.48 -17.72
C LEU A 319 1.44 7.04 -18.44
N THR A 320 2.53 6.88 -17.70
CA THR A 320 3.83 6.48 -18.22
C THR A 320 4.25 5.16 -17.60
N ARG A 321 4.73 4.24 -18.43
CA ARG A 321 5.43 3.02 -18.01
C ARG A 321 6.93 3.24 -18.09
N LEU A 322 7.63 2.90 -17.02
CA LEU A 322 9.07 2.72 -16.98
C LEU A 322 9.36 1.22 -17.03
N ALA A 323 10.13 0.79 -18.03
CA ALA A 323 10.58 -0.59 -18.16
C ALA A 323 11.63 -0.90 -17.06
N THR A 324 11.15 -1.17 -15.85
CA THR A 324 11.97 -1.44 -14.66
C THR A 324 11.99 -2.90 -14.27
N ALA A 325 11.17 -3.73 -14.92
CA ALA A 325 11.20 -5.17 -14.78
C ALA A 325 12.64 -5.67 -15.03
N LYS A 326 13.31 -6.08 -13.96
CA LYS A 326 14.46 -6.98 -14.08
C LYS A 326 13.83 -8.35 -14.31
N GLY A 327 14.08 -8.97 -15.47
CA GLY A 327 13.62 -10.34 -15.70
C GLY A 327 14.11 -11.22 -14.55
N ILE A 328 13.19 -11.80 -13.79
CA ILE A 328 13.54 -12.71 -12.71
C ILE A 328 13.81 -14.07 -13.36
N GLY A 329 15.04 -14.57 -13.25
CA GLY A 329 15.39 -15.89 -13.78
C GLY A 329 15.21 -16.97 -12.72
N PHE A 330 14.88 -18.19 -13.12
CA PHE A 330 14.92 -19.29 -12.16
C PHE A 330 16.34 -19.48 -11.63
N GLU A 331 17.32 -19.57 -12.53
CA GLU A 331 18.72 -19.82 -12.14
C GLU A 331 19.32 -18.68 -11.30
N THR A 332 19.01 -17.42 -11.61
CA THR A 332 19.65 -16.26 -10.97
C THR A 332 18.98 -15.80 -9.68
N ASP A 333 17.66 -15.94 -9.56
CA ASP A 333 16.91 -15.27 -8.49
C ASP A 333 16.11 -16.27 -7.64
N VAL A 334 15.50 -17.30 -8.26
CA VAL A 334 14.63 -18.25 -7.54
C VAL A 334 15.39 -19.44 -6.95
N LYS A 335 16.27 -20.06 -7.73
CA LYS A 335 17.05 -21.21 -7.31
C LYS A 335 17.93 -20.91 -6.09
N PRO A 336 18.62 -19.75 -5.98
CA PRO A 336 19.34 -19.40 -4.76
C PRO A 336 18.43 -19.36 -3.52
N PHE A 337 17.23 -18.80 -3.65
CA PHE A 337 16.23 -18.80 -2.58
C PHE A 337 15.78 -20.23 -2.22
N ILE A 338 15.42 -21.04 -3.22
CA ILE A 338 14.96 -22.41 -3.00
C ILE A 338 16.04 -23.25 -2.32
N VAL A 339 17.29 -23.13 -2.76
CA VAL A 339 18.43 -23.84 -2.16
C VAL A 339 18.64 -23.39 -0.72
N ALA A 340 18.56 -22.09 -0.45
CA ALA A 340 18.79 -21.54 0.89
C ALA A 340 17.68 -21.94 1.89
N HIS A 341 16.41 -21.88 1.46
CA HIS A 341 15.28 -21.95 2.39
C HIS A 341 14.47 -23.25 2.26
N CYS A 342 14.29 -23.81 1.06
CA CYS A 342 13.40 -24.96 0.85
C CYS A 342 14.15 -26.30 0.85
N MET A 343 15.34 -26.34 0.27
CA MET A 343 16.07 -27.60 0.07
C MET A 343 16.58 -28.22 1.37
N THR A 344 16.73 -27.44 2.44
CA THR A 344 17.11 -27.94 3.78
C THR A 344 16.19 -29.04 4.29
N CYS A 345 14.90 -28.98 3.97
CA CYS A 345 13.92 -30.01 4.31
C CYS A 345 13.67 -30.97 3.13
N HIS A 346 13.55 -30.43 1.91
CA HIS A 346 13.15 -31.21 0.73
C HIS A 346 14.28 -32.09 0.14
N GLN A 347 15.53 -31.91 0.54
CA GLN A 347 16.64 -32.76 0.11
C GLN A 347 16.66 -34.11 0.85
N THR A 348 16.31 -34.13 2.14
CA THR A 348 16.46 -35.29 3.03
C THR A 348 15.12 -35.83 3.54
N GLY A 349 14.04 -35.06 3.39
CA GLY A 349 12.73 -35.38 3.95
C GLY A 349 12.58 -35.03 5.44
N THR A 350 13.46 -34.17 5.95
CA THR A 350 13.36 -33.64 7.32
C THR A 350 12.00 -32.95 7.53
N ASN A 351 11.49 -32.97 8.76
CA ASN A 351 10.19 -32.38 9.13
C ASN A 351 9.01 -32.96 8.33
N ASN A 352 9.09 -34.24 7.93
CA ASN A 352 8.11 -34.92 7.09
C ASN A 352 7.89 -34.25 5.73
N ALA A 353 8.89 -33.50 5.23
CA ALA A 353 8.85 -32.94 3.91
C ALA A 353 8.95 -34.06 2.85
N PRO A 354 8.19 -34.01 1.75
CA PRO A 354 8.45 -34.91 0.63
C PRO A 354 9.83 -34.61 0.03
N ILE A 355 10.58 -35.66 -0.31
CA ILE A 355 11.87 -35.51 -0.99
C ILE A 355 11.61 -35.07 -2.43
N ILE A 356 11.84 -33.79 -2.70
CA ILE A 356 11.57 -33.14 -4.00
C ILE A 356 12.74 -32.22 -4.31
N ASN A 357 13.32 -32.35 -5.50
CA ASN A 357 14.37 -31.44 -5.94
C ASN A 357 13.76 -30.14 -6.48
N LEU A 358 13.36 -29.23 -5.58
CA LEU A 358 12.82 -27.93 -5.98
C LEU A 358 13.87 -27.01 -6.64
N ALA A 359 15.18 -27.32 -6.51
CA ALA A 359 16.24 -26.58 -7.18
C ALA A 359 16.40 -26.96 -8.67
N ASP A 360 15.67 -27.97 -9.15
CA ASP A 360 15.51 -28.31 -10.56
C ASP A 360 14.37 -27.49 -11.19
N TYR A 361 14.64 -26.83 -12.33
CA TYR A 361 13.70 -25.90 -12.96
C TYR A 361 12.35 -26.56 -13.35
N PRO A 362 12.31 -27.66 -14.12
CA PRO A 362 11.04 -28.33 -14.44
C PRO A 362 10.24 -28.73 -13.20
N THR A 363 10.93 -29.22 -12.16
CA THR A 363 10.30 -29.56 -10.89
C THR A 363 9.72 -28.32 -10.22
N ALA A 364 10.48 -27.23 -10.08
CA ALA A 364 10.01 -25.98 -9.49
C ALA A 364 8.77 -25.42 -10.22
N VAL A 365 8.79 -25.44 -11.55
CA VAL A 365 7.65 -24.98 -12.38
C VAL A 365 6.41 -25.81 -12.09
N SER A 366 6.52 -27.14 -12.05
CA SER A 366 5.38 -28.03 -11.76
C SER A 366 4.78 -27.85 -10.35
N TYR A 367 5.54 -27.26 -9.42
CA TYR A 367 5.13 -26.97 -8.05
C TYR A 367 4.86 -25.48 -7.78
N ALA A 368 4.95 -24.60 -8.79
CA ALA A 368 4.90 -23.14 -8.64
C ALA A 368 3.71 -22.65 -7.79
N ASP A 369 2.48 -23.05 -8.14
CA ASP A 369 1.28 -22.65 -7.39
C ASP A 369 1.32 -23.13 -5.93
N ARG A 370 1.83 -24.34 -5.70
CA ARG A 370 1.97 -24.89 -4.36
C ARG A 370 3.05 -24.15 -3.57
N ILE A 371 4.18 -23.83 -4.19
CA ILE A 371 5.24 -23.01 -3.59
C ILE A 371 4.67 -21.66 -3.17
N LYS A 372 3.97 -20.96 -4.07
CA LYS A 372 3.29 -19.70 -3.77
C LYS A 372 2.37 -19.83 -2.56
N ILE A 373 1.45 -20.80 -2.57
CA ILE A 373 0.51 -21.02 -1.45
C ILE A 373 1.25 -21.24 -0.14
N ARG A 374 2.33 -22.04 -0.14
CA ARG A 374 3.05 -22.41 1.09
C ARG A 374 3.94 -21.29 1.62
N LEU A 375 4.42 -20.39 0.77
CA LEU A 375 5.15 -19.19 1.15
C LEU A 375 4.22 -18.10 1.70
N THR A 376 3.01 -17.99 1.17
CA THR A 376 2.03 -16.96 1.56
C THR A 376 1.01 -17.43 2.60
N ALA A 377 1.06 -18.70 3.03
CA ALA A 377 0.10 -19.26 3.98
C ALA A 377 0.22 -18.59 5.35
N ASP A 378 -0.93 -18.26 5.94
CA ASP A 378 -1.13 -17.54 7.21
C ASP A 378 -0.85 -18.40 8.46
N GLY A 379 0.22 -19.18 8.43
CA GLY A 379 0.72 -19.89 9.62
C GLY A 379 0.09 -21.25 9.90
N THR A 380 -0.87 -21.73 9.10
CA THR A 380 -1.44 -23.08 9.31
C THR A 380 -0.47 -24.20 8.92
N THR A 381 0.33 -23.99 7.85
CA THR A 381 1.45 -24.87 7.45
C THR A 381 2.48 -24.10 6.59
N PRO A 382 3.14 -23.04 7.11
CA PRO A 382 4.11 -22.28 6.32
C PRO A 382 5.30 -23.17 5.94
N MET A 383 5.93 -22.87 4.81
CA MET A 383 7.21 -23.49 4.42
C MET A 383 8.26 -22.39 4.21
N PRO A 384 9.43 -22.47 4.87
CA PRO A 384 9.83 -23.48 5.85
C PRO A 384 8.90 -23.52 7.09
N PRO A 385 8.85 -24.66 7.81
CA PRO A 385 8.13 -24.74 9.07
C PRO A 385 8.58 -23.64 10.05
N VAL A 386 7.66 -23.13 10.87
CA VAL A 386 7.87 -21.99 11.79
C VAL A 386 9.02 -22.21 12.79
N ASP A 387 9.30 -23.46 13.13
CA ASP A 387 10.40 -23.89 13.99
C ASP A 387 11.75 -23.97 13.27
N THR A 388 11.75 -23.94 11.93
CA THR A 388 12.93 -23.92 11.08
C THR A 388 13.31 -22.48 10.73
N GLU A 389 12.38 -21.73 10.15
CA GLU A 389 12.59 -20.35 9.74
C GLU A 389 11.25 -19.65 9.50
N ILE A 390 11.15 -18.37 9.85
CA ILE A 390 10.02 -17.51 9.47
C ILE A 390 10.50 -16.58 8.35
N LEU A 391 10.02 -16.82 7.14
CA LEU A 391 10.33 -15.96 6.00
C LEU A 391 9.47 -14.71 5.98
N THR A 392 10.11 -13.57 5.74
CA THR A 392 9.44 -12.32 5.36
C THR A 392 9.04 -12.38 3.88
N SER A 393 8.00 -11.64 3.52
CA SER A 393 7.54 -11.51 2.13
C SER A 393 8.58 -10.91 1.19
N GLN A 394 9.48 -10.08 1.70
CA GLN A 394 10.64 -9.61 0.93
C GLN A 394 11.59 -10.76 0.55
N GLN A 395 11.82 -11.73 1.46
CA GLN A 395 12.72 -12.86 1.17
C GLN A 395 12.20 -13.72 0.02
N TYR A 396 10.88 -13.92 -0.07
CA TYR A 396 10.28 -14.73 -1.14
C TYR A 396 9.69 -13.93 -2.31
N ALA A 397 9.83 -12.61 -2.33
CA ALA A 397 9.25 -11.74 -3.36
C ALA A 397 9.69 -12.13 -4.77
N ALA A 398 10.97 -12.49 -4.95
CA ALA A 398 11.49 -12.94 -6.24
C ALA A 398 10.79 -14.21 -6.75
N VAL A 399 10.46 -15.16 -5.86
CA VAL A 399 9.73 -16.38 -6.23
C VAL A 399 8.31 -16.04 -6.68
N LEU A 400 7.62 -15.16 -5.96
CA LEU A 400 6.26 -14.75 -6.33
C LEU A 400 6.25 -13.98 -7.65
N GLN A 401 7.22 -13.10 -7.88
CA GLN A 401 7.39 -12.39 -9.14
C GLN A 401 7.68 -13.35 -10.29
N TRP A 402 8.59 -14.33 -10.08
CA TRP A 402 8.91 -15.37 -11.06
C TRP A 402 7.68 -16.17 -11.49
N ILE A 403 6.84 -16.56 -10.53
CA ILE A 403 5.58 -17.27 -10.82
C ILE A 403 4.63 -16.36 -11.59
N ALA A 404 4.49 -15.10 -11.18
CA ALA A 404 3.57 -14.15 -11.78
C ALA A 404 3.92 -13.78 -13.23
N GLN A 405 5.20 -13.80 -13.60
CA GLN A 405 5.67 -13.56 -14.98
C GLN A 405 5.71 -14.82 -15.88
N GLY A 406 5.12 -15.94 -15.41
CA GLY A 406 5.05 -17.19 -16.17
C GLY A 406 6.29 -18.08 -16.10
N THR A 407 6.97 -18.08 -14.95
CA THR A 407 8.08 -18.99 -14.61
C THR A 407 9.19 -19.04 -15.64
N GLN A 408 9.86 -17.92 -15.90
CA GLN A 408 10.97 -17.83 -16.86
C GLN A 408 12.20 -18.64 -16.40
N PRO A 409 12.94 -19.33 -17.28
CA PRO A 409 14.12 -20.11 -16.90
C PRO A 409 15.25 -19.26 -16.30
#